data_AF-A0A8R2R7K3-F1
#
_entry.id   AF-A0A8R2R7K3-F1
#
_cell.length_a   1.000
_cell.length_b   1.000
_cell.length_c   1.000
_cell.angle_alpha   90.00
_cell.angle_beta   90.00
_cell.angle_gamma   90.00
#
_symmetry.space_group_name_H-M   'P 1'
#
loop_
_entity.id
_entity.type
_entity.pdbx_description
1 polymer ?
#
loop_
_entity_poly.entity_id
_entity_poly.type
_entity_poly.pdbx_seq_one_letter_code
_entity_poly.pdbx_strand_id
1 'polypeptide(L)'
;MDKARCYTVMPGPRPLPILGNSWRFALGWKPWRTKRLDLTLWCLRSLAGAGGAAKVAKLFGHPDLVFPFCAEETARIYRREDAMPHRAAAPCLKHYKQELRKDFFGDEPGLIGIHGEPWSRFRSKVSKALIAPEAARAAVPELDYVANDFVIR
;
A
#
# COMPACT_ATOMS: atom_id res chain seq x y z
N MET A 1 -33.03 3.90 -0.60
CA MET A 1 -31.62 3.66 -0.91
C MET A 1 -31.14 4.83 -1.75
N ASP A 2 -30.24 5.65 -1.23
CA ASP A 2 -29.65 6.73 -2.03
C ASP A 2 -28.87 6.13 -3.22
N LYS A 3 -29.12 6.67 -4.41
CA LYS A 3 -28.51 6.21 -5.65
C LYS A 3 -27.00 6.44 -5.57
N ALA A 4 -26.21 5.39 -5.72
CA ALA A 4 -24.75 5.49 -5.74
C ALA A 4 -24.31 6.47 -6.84
N ARG A 5 -23.40 7.40 -6.49
CA ARG A 5 -22.84 8.37 -7.44
C ARG A 5 -21.88 7.66 -8.40
N CYS A 6 -21.73 8.22 -9.60
CA CYS A 6 -20.82 7.66 -10.60
C CYS A 6 -19.34 7.79 -10.16
N TYR A 7 -18.52 6.79 -10.46
CA TYR A 7 -17.09 6.80 -10.14
C TYR A 7 -16.33 8.00 -10.75
N THR A 8 -16.79 8.50 -11.89
CA THR A 8 -16.18 9.64 -12.60
C THR A 8 -16.33 10.95 -11.85
N VAL A 9 -17.32 11.09 -10.96
CA VAL A 9 -17.55 12.31 -10.18
C VAL A 9 -16.82 12.33 -8.84
N MET A 10 -16.03 11.30 -8.52
CA MET A 10 -15.25 11.25 -7.28
C MET A 10 -14.28 12.45 -7.22
N PRO A 11 -14.22 13.18 -6.10
CA PRO A 11 -13.41 14.39 -6.00
C PRO A 11 -11.92 14.08 -6.11
N GLY A 12 -11.13 15.02 -6.63
CA GLY A 12 -9.70 14.85 -6.82
C GLY A 12 -9.12 15.78 -7.90
N PRO A 13 -7.79 15.76 -8.13
CA PRO A 13 -7.19 16.54 -9.19
C PRO A 13 -7.70 16.07 -10.56
N ARG A 14 -8.22 17.01 -11.35
CA ARG A 14 -8.70 16.72 -12.70
C ARG A 14 -7.51 16.35 -13.60
N PRO A 15 -7.50 15.14 -14.19
CA PRO A 15 -6.43 14.71 -15.07
C PRO A 15 -6.52 15.43 -16.41
N LEU A 16 -5.36 15.72 -17.03
CA LEU A 16 -5.33 16.15 -18.42
C LEU A 16 -5.73 14.98 -19.35
N PRO A 17 -6.33 15.24 -20.53
CA PRO A 17 -6.80 14.18 -21.41
C PRO A 17 -5.74 13.12 -21.75
N ILE A 18 -4.52 13.58 -22.09
CA ILE A 18 -3.40 12.74 -22.54
C ILE A 18 -2.44 12.42 -21.38
N LEU A 19 -1.92 13.45 -20.70
CA LEU A 19 -0.88 13.30 -19.67
C LEU A 19 -1.40 12.85 -18.29
N GLY A 20 -2.72 12.80 -18.11
CA GLY A 20 -3.31 12.41 -16.84
C GLY A 20 -2.94 13.37 -15.69
N ASN A 21 -2.71 12.81 -14.51
CA ASN A 21 -2.20 13.57 -13.35
C ASN A 21 -0.68 13.44 -13.15
N SER A 22 0.01 12.58 -13.92
CA SER A 22 1.45 12.32 -13.76
C SER A 22 2.31 13.57 -13.82
N TRP A 23 1.97 14.51 -14.71
CA TRP A 23 2.71 15.77 -14.87
C TRP A 23 2.80 16.58 -13.56
N ARG A 24 1.75 16.55 -12.73
CA ARG A 24 1.69 17.30 -11.48
C ARG A 24 2.78 16.84 -10.52
N PHE A 25 2.93 15.53 -10.42
CA PHE A 25 3.92 14.90 -9.53
C PHE A 25 5.32 14.96 -10.11
N ALA A 26 5.48 14.80 -11.43
CA ALA A 26 6.76 14.90 -12.11
C ALA A 26 7.39 16.30 -11.97
N LEU A 27 6.59 17.35 -12.12
CA LEU A 27 7.04 18.74 -11.97
C LEU A 27 7.02 19.25 -10.52
N GLY A 28 6.57 18.43 -9.56
CA GLY A 28 6.41 18.84 -8.18
C GLY A 28 5.43 20.00 -7.97
N TRP A 29 4.38 20.08 -8.80
CA TRP A 29 3.41 21.16 -8.81
C TRP A 29 2.61 21.20 -7.50
N LYS A 30 2.67 22.30 -6.75
CA LYS A 30 1.94 22.43 -5.47
C LYS A 30 0.41 22.33 -5.68
N PRO A 31 -0.34 21.60 -4.84
CA PRO A 31 0.11 20.84 -3.66
C PRO A 31 0.62 19.41 -3.96
N TRP A 32 0.48 18.91 -5.18
CA TRP A 32 0.72 17.54 -5.64
C TRP A 32 2.20 17.16 -5.72
N ARG A 33 2.77 16.70 -4.61
CA ARG A 33 4.20 16.38 -4.50
C ARG A 33 4.43 15.07 -3.77
N THR A 34 5.24 14.20 -4.35
CA THR A 34 5.65 12.93 -3.72
C THR A 34 6.52 13.14 -2.49
N LYS A 35 7.44 14.12 -2.54
CA LYS A 35 8.30 14.51 -1.39
C LYS A 35 7.51 15.10 -0.21
N ARG A 36 6.25 15.50 -0.42
CA ARG A 36 5.34 16.06 0.60
C ARG A 36 3.98 15.40 0.49
N LEU A 37 3.99 14.09 0.69
CA LEU A 37 2.80 13.26 0.61
C LEU A 37 1.77 13.65 1.68
N ASP A 38 2.21 14.10 2.84
CA ASP A 38 1.39 14.69 3.90
C ASP A 38 0.46 15.77 3.36
N LEU A 39 1.00 16.79 2.69
CA LEU A 39 0.19 17.88 2.12
C LEU A 39 -0.73 17.39 1.01
N THR A 40 -0.22 16.49 0.17
CA THR A 40 -1.02 15.92 -0.92
C THR A 40 -2.25 15.22 -0.36
N LEU A 41 -2.08 14.39 0.68
CA LEU A 41 -3.17 13.68 1.35
C LEU A 41 -4.10 14.64 2.08
N TRP A 42 -3.58 15.69 2.73
CA TRP A 42 -4.42 16.75 3.34
C TRP A 42 -5.28 17.47 2.30
N CYS A 43 -4.72 17.84 1.16
CA CYS A 43 -5.49 18.45 0.07
C CYS A 43 -6.55 17.50 -0.49
N LEU A 44 -6.22 16.22 -0.68
CA LEU A 44 -7.19 15.21 -1.09
C LEU A 44 -8.33 15.05 -0.06
N ARG A 45 -8.00 15.05 1.23
CA ARG A 45 -8.99 15.00 2.31
C ARG A 45 -9.91 16.22 2.28
N SER A 46 -9.36 17.41 2.11
CA SER A 46 -10.16 18.64 2.01
C SER A 46 -11.11 18.61 0.80
N LEU A 47 -10.67 18.03 -0.33
CA LEU A 47 -11.53 17.83 -1.50
C LEU A 47 -12.60 16.75 -1.28
N ALA A 48 -12.29 15.71 -0.51
CA ALA A 48 -13.20 14.62 -0.19
C ALA A 48 -14.32 15.05 0.76
N GLY A 49 -14.04 16.02 1.64
CA GLY A 49 -14.93 16.39 2.74
C GLY A 49 -14.87 15.41 3.91
N ALA A 50 -15.62 15.71 4.97
CA ALA A 50 -15.66 14.88 6.17
C ALA A 50 -16.18 13.46 5.84
N GLY A 51 -15.35 12.45 6.13
CA GLY A 51 -15.69 11.05 5.88
C GLY A 51 -15.74 10.63 4.40
N GLY A 52 -15.36 11.51 3.47
CA GLY A 52 -15.37 11.20 2.04
C GLY A 52 -14.16 10.40 1.56
N ALA A 53 -14.13 10.14 0.26
CA ALA A 53 -12.98 9.59 -0.46
C ALA A 53 -12.61 10.48 -1.65
N ALA A 54 -11.33 10.59 -1.97
CA ALA A 54 -10.84 11.28 -3.16
C ALA A 54 -10.03 10.35 -4.06
N LYS A 55 -9.90 10.72 -5.33
CA LYS A 55 -9.23 9.94 -6.36
C LYS A 55 -8.12 10.71 -7.04
N VAL A 56 -6.99 10.05 -7.28
CA VAL A 56 -5.97 10.51 -8.22
C VAL A 56 -5.99 9.58 -9.43
N ALA A 57 -6.56 10.08 -10.53
CA ALA A 57 -6.75 9.30 -11.74
C ALA A 57 -5.61 9.46 -12.76
N LYS A 58 -5.45 8.46 -13.63
CA LYS A 58 -4.51 8.48 -14.77
C LYS A 58 -3.07 8.82 -14.33
N LEU A 59 -2.54 8.04 -13.39
CA LEU A 59 -1.10 8.03 -13.10
C LEU A 59 -0.43 6.98 -13.99
N PHE A 60 0.60 7.39 -14.73
CA PHE A 60 1.39 6.50 -15.56
C PHE A 60 1.90 5.29 -14.75
N GLY A 61 1.64 4.09 -15.25
CA GLY A 61 2.03 2.83 -14.60
C GLY A 61 1.18 2.43 -13.39
N HIS A 62 0.11 3.16 -13.06
CA HIS A 62 -0.75 2.88 -11.91
C HIS A 62 -2.24 2.91 -12.27
N PRO A 63 -3.08 2.06 -11.64
CA PRO A 63 -4.52 2.26 -11.68
C PRO A 63 -4.91 3.56 -10.96
N ASP A 64 -6.14 4.02 -11.18
CA ASP A 64 -6.70 5.13 -10.42
C ASP A 64 -6.58 4.84 -8.91
N LEU A 65 -5.94 5.75 -8.17
CA LEU A 65 -5.73 5.60 -6.74
C LEU A 65 -6.90 6.25 -5.99
N VAL A 66 -7.57 5.49 -5.13
CA VAL A 66 -8.67 5.98 -4.29
C VAL A 66 -8.19 6.04 -2.84
N PHE A 67 -8.41 7.20 -2.21
CA PHE A 67 -8.01 7.51 -0.85
C PHE A 67 -9.26 7.70 0.01
N PRO A 68 -9.69 6.68 0.78
CA PRO A 68 -10.75 6.84 1.77
C PRO A 68 -10.20 7.59 2.99
N PHE A 69 -10.92 8.62 3.45
CA PHE A 69 -10.56 9.40 4.64
C PHE A 69 -11.49 9.12 5.83
N CYS A 70 -12.35 8.10 5.73
CA CYS A 70 -13.20 7.60 6.81
C CYS A 70 -12.63 6.29 7.38
N ALA A 71 -12.46 6.24 8.70
CA ALA A 71 -11.99 5.04 9.39
C ALA A 71 -12.99 3.88 9.27
N GLU A 72 -14.28 4.16 9.36
CA GLU A 72 -15.33 3.15 9.24
C GLU A 72 -15.36 2.52 7.85
N GLU A 73 -15.29 3.34 6.79
CA GLU A 73 -15.23 2.84 5.41
C GLU A 73 -13.95 2.04 5.17
N THR A 74 -12.82 2.50 5.71
CA THR A 74 -11.55 1.75 5.63
C THR A 74 -11.67 0.39 6.32
N ALA A 75 -12.31 0.33 7.50
CA ALA A 75 -12.56 -0.93 8.19
C ALA A 75 -13.51 -1.84 7.39
N ARG A 76 -14.55 -1.29 6.76
CA ARG A 76 -15.46 -2.04 5.87
C ARG A 76 -14.74 -2.63 4.67
N ILE A 77 -13.81 -1.89 4.07
CA ILE A 77 -12.97 -2.38 2.97
C ILE A 77 -12.14 -3.58 3.43
N TYR A 78 -11.40 -3.46 4.54
CA TYR A 78 -10.54 -4.55 5.01
C TYR A 78 -11.33 -5.77 5.50
N ARG A 79 -12.52 -5.59 6.09
CA ARG A 79 -13.38 -6.72 6.49
C ARG A 79 -13.98 -7.48 5.31
N ARG A 80 -14.03 -6.86 4.13
CA ARG A 80 -14.51 -7.46 2.87
C ARG A 80 -13.36 -7.90 1.96
N GLU A 81 -12.12 -7.72 2.38
CA GLU A 81 -10.94 -8.17 1.64
C GLU A 81 -10.92 -9.71 1.61
N ASP A 82 -10.52 -10.27 0.47
CA ASP A 82 -10.40 -11.73 0.32
C ASP A 82 -9.17 -12.27 1.07
N ALA A 83 -9.13 -13.59 1.28
CA ALA A 83 -8.02 -14.30 1.92
C ALA A 83 -6.68 -14.09 1.19
N MET A 84 -6.69 -13.78 -0.12
CA MET A 84 -5.51 -13.53 -0.93
C MET A 84 -5.47 -12.10 -1.47
N PRO A 85 -5.13 -11.11 -0.64
CA PRO A 85 -5.22 -9.70 -1.01
C PRO A 85 -4.23 -9.32 -2.12
N HIS A 86 -4.72 -8.56 -3.10
CA HIS A 86 -3.87 -7.96 -4.12
C HIS A 86 -3.42 -6.57 -3.68
N ARG A 87 -2.13 -6.42 -3.37
CA ARG A 87 -1.52 -5.17 -2.90
C ARG A 87 -0.69 -4.54 -4.03
N ALA A 88 -0.35 -3.26 -3.90
CA ALA A 88 0.54 -2.63 -4.87
C ALA A 88 1.90 -3.38 -4.89
N ALA A 89 2.23 -3.99 -6.02
CA ALA A 89 3.51 -4.65 -6.23
C ALA A 89 4.56 -3.63 -6.67
N ALA A 90 5.80 -3.80 -6.21
CA ALA A 90 6.94 -3.09 -6.76
C ALA A 90 7.41 -3.82 -8.03
N PRO A 91 7.20 -3.25 -9.26
CA PRO A 91 7.46 -3.98 -10.49
C PRO A 91 8.92 -4.40 -10.65
N CYS A 92 9.86 -3.54 -10.23
CA CYS A 92 11.29 -3.84 -10.21
C CYS A 92 11.63 -5.05 -9.32
N LEU A 93 11.01 -5.14 -8.14
CA LEU A 93 11.24 -6.26 -7.23
C LEU A 93 10.63 -7.55 -7.78
N LYS A 94 9.45 -7.46 -8.41
CA LYS A 94 8.82 -8.60 -9.08
C LYS A 94 9.75 -9.15 -10.17
N HIS A 95 10.23 -8.29 -11.06
CA HIS A 95 11.14 -8.67 -12.14
C HIS A 95 12.45 -9.29 -11.60
N TYR A 96 13.07 -8.66 -10.60
CA TYR A 96 14.28 -9.18 -9.98
C TYR A 96 14.08 -10.59 -9.40
N LYS A 97 13.01 -10.81 -8.65
CA LYS A 97 12.77 -12.09 -7.97
C LYS A 97 12.30 -13.20 -8.90
N GLN A 98 11.41 -12.88 -9.83
CA GLN A 98 10.71 -13.89 -10.64
C GLN A 98 11.38 -14.17 -11.98
N GLU A 99 12.24 -13.26 -12.46
CA GLU A 99 12.95 -13.42 -13.74
C GLU A 99 14.46 -13.49 -13.50
N LEU A 100 15.08 -12.44 -12.96
CA LEU A 100 16.55 -12.36 -12.87
C LEU A 100 17.16 -13.33 -11.85
N ARG A 101 16.45 -13.64 -10.78
CA ARG A 101 16.91 -14.52 -9.68
C ARG A 101 15.95 -15.67 -9.41
N LYS A 102 15.22 -16.10 -10.44
CA LYS A 102 14.24 -17.18 -10.33
C LYS A 102 14.83 -18.45 -9.73
N ASP A 103 16.05 -18.82 -10.10
CA ASP A 103 16.72 -20.04 -9.60
C ASP A 103 16.93 -20.02 -8.08
N PHE A 104 17.09 -18.83 -7.48
CA PHE A 104 17.24 -18.68 -6.03
C PHE A 104 15.89 -18.64 -5.32
N PHE A 105 14.92 -17.90 -5.87
CA PHE A 105 13.65 -17.65 -5.20
C PHE A 105 12.58 -18.72 -5.45
N GLY A 106 12.72 -19.49 -6.52
CA GLY A 106 11.77 -20.54 -6.93
C GLY A 106 10.34 -20.03 -7.07
N ASP A 107 9.39 -20.90 -6.74
CA ASP A 107 7.94 -20.65 -6.89
C ASP A 107 7.32 -19.86 -5.73
N GLU A 108 8.04 -19.68 -4.63
CA GLU A 108 7.61 -18.88 -3.47
C GLU A 108 8.59 -17.73 -3.12
N PRO A 109 8.74 -16.69 -3.98
CA PRO A 109 9.71 -15.60 -3.79
C PRO A 109 9.52 -14.67 -2.57
N GLY A 110 8.59 -15.00 -1.68
CA GLY A 110 8.31 -14.28 -0.43
C GLY A 110 6.97 -13.53 -0.38
N LEU A 111 6.87 -12.56 0.52
CA LEU A 111 5.63 -11.81 0.77
C LEU A 111 5.45 -10.58 -0.12
N ILE A 112 6.55 -9.86 -0.41
CA ILE A 112 6.48 -8.57 -1.11
C ILE A 112 6.53 -8.80 -2.62
N GLY A 113 5.53 -8.26 -3.33
CA GLY A 113 5.44 -8.30 -4.79
C GLY A 113 4.85 -9.59 -5.35
N ILE A 114 4.22 -10.41 -4.51
CA ILE A 114 3.55 -11.67 -4.88
C ILE A 114 2.11 -11.63 -4.40
N HIS A 115 1.21 -12.24 -5.18
CA HIS A 115 -0.22 -12.35 -4.88
C HIS A 115 -0.71 -13.78 -5.12
N GLY A 116 -1.94 -14.06 -4.69
CA GLY A 116 -2.59 -15.34 -4.90
C GLY A 116 -1.95 -16.48 -4.11
N GLU A 117 -2.07 -17.69 -4.64
CA GLU A 117 -1.68 -18.91 -3.95
C GLU A 117 -0.21 -18.95 -3.49
N PRO A 118 0.79 -18.53 -4.29
CA PRO A 118 2.18 -18.49 -3.82
C PRO A 118 2.40 -17.59 -2.61
N TRP A 119 1.70 -16.45 -2.55
CA TRP A 119 1.72 -15.57 -1.39
C TRP A 119 1.08 -16.25 -0.17
N SER A 120 -0.07 -16.91 -0.36
CA SER A 120 -0.79 -17.62 0.70
C SER A 120 0.05 -18.73 1.35
N ARG A 121 0.69 -19.58 0.51
CA ARG A 121 1.59 -20.65 0.97
C ARG A 121 2.78 -20.10 1.75
N PHE A 122 3.48 -19.10 1.20
CA PHE A 122 4.62 -18.51 1.88
C PHE A 122 4.20 -17.87 3.22
N ARG A 123 3.12 -17.09 3.22
CA ARG A 123 2.59 -16.41 4.42
C ARG A 123 2.23 -17.41 5.51
N SER A 124 1.55 -18.49 5.16
CA SER A 124 1.16 -19.53 6.11
C SER A 124 2.37 -20.18 6.79
N LYS A 125 3.46 -20.46 6.03
CA LYS A 125 4.70 -21.04 6.58
C LYS A 125 5.39 -20.10 7.57
N VAL A 126 5.52 -18.81 7.24
CA VAL A 126 6.30 -17.87 8.07
C VAL A 126 5.51 -17.26 9.23
N SER A 127 4.18 -17.20 9.15
CA SER A 127 3.37 -16.48 10.15
C SER A 127 3.48 -17.09 11.55
N LYS A 128 3.51 -18.43 11.65
CA LYS A 128 3.65 -19.11 12.96
C LYS A 128 5.00 -18.80 13.62
N ALA A 129 6.08 -18.76 12.85
CA ALA A 129 7.42 -18.53 13.37
C ALA A 129 7.69 -17.07 13.76
N LEU A 130 6.99 -16.11 13.16
CA LEU A 130 7.30 -14.68 13.33
C LEU A 130 6.23 -13.89 14.09
N ILE A 131 4.97 -14.31 14.05
CA ILE A 131 3.82 -13.50 14.52
C ILE A 131 3.15 -14.16 15.75
N ALA A 132 3.38 -15.45 15.98
CA ALA A 132 2.81 -16.12 17.15
C ALA A 132 3.24 -15.40 18.44
N PRO A 133 2.32 -15.17 19.40
CA PRO A 133 2.66 -14.50 20.66
C PRO A 133 3.82 -15.15 21.41
N GLU A 134 3.99 -16.46 21.28
CA GLU A 134 5.09 -17.23 21.87
C GLU A 134 6.43 -16.88 21.22
N ALA A 135 6.45 -16.81 19.88
CA ALA A 135 7.64 -16.42 19.13
C ALA A 135 8.04 -14.97 19.42
N ALA A 136 7.06 -14.06 19.50
CA ALA A 136 7.31 -12.67 19.87
C ALA A 136 7.86 -12.55 21.30
N ARG A 137 7.31 -13.30 22.27
CA ARG A 137 7.80 -13.32 23.66
C ARG A 137 9.22 -13.85 23.77
N ALA A 138 9.56 -14.89 23.02
CA ALA A 138 10.90 -15.47 23.03
C ALA A 138 11.98 -14.50 22.51
N ALA A 139 11.62 -13.55 21.64
CA ALA A 139 12.55 -12.55 21.11
C ALA A 139 12.82 -11.37 22.07
N VAL A 140 11.98 -11.19 23.11
CA VAL A 140 12.06 -10.02 24.00
C VAL A 140 13.43 -9.87 24.68
N PRO A 141 14.04 -10.91 25.29
CA PRO A 141 15.32 -10.75 26.00
C PRO A 141 16.46 -10.26 25.11
N GLU A 142 16.56 -10.80 23.89
CA GLU A 142 17.60 -10.41 22.92
C GLU A 142 17.37 -8.98 22.41
N LEU A 143 16.12 -8.61 22.12
CA LEU A 143 15.78 -7.25 21.70
C LEU A 143 16.04 -6.23 22.81
N ASP A 144 15.74 -6.59 24.07
CA ASP A 144 16.01 -5.74 25.24
C ASP A 144 17.51 -5.57 25.46
N TYR A 145 18.30 -6.66 25.33
CA TYR A 145 19.76 -6.57 25.38
C TYR A 145 20.31 -5.62 24.33
N VAL A 146 19.93 -5.78 23.05
CA VAL A 146 20.40 -4.91 21.96
C VAL A 146 19.96 -3.47 22.18
N ALA A 147 18.73 -3.24 22.65
CA ALA A 147 18.24 -1.90 22.95
C ALA A 147 19.03 -1.23 24.07
N ASN A 148 19.33 -1.96 25.15
CA ASN A 148 20.13 -1.46 26.27
C ASN A 148 21.58 -1.21 25.85
N ASP A 149 22.20 -2.12 25.08
CA ASP A 149 23.57 -1.92 24.56
C ASP A 149 23.64 -0.65 23.68
N PHE A 150 22.64 -0.43 22.82
CA PHE A 150 22.56 0.76 21.96
C PHE A 150 22.38 2.09 22.74
N VAL A 151 21.74 2.05 23.91
CA VAL A 151 21.58 3.26 24.75
C VAL A 151 22.83 3.52 25.59
N ILE A 152 23.48 2.47 26.06
CA ILE A 152 24.62 2.55 26.97
C ILE A 152 25.93 2.88 26.24
N ARG A 153 26.06 2.48 24.97
CA ARG A 153 27.26 2.71 24.14
C ARG A 153 27.02 3.73 23.04
#